data_AF-A0A7J4JIT6-F1
#
_entry.id   AF-A0A7J4JIT6-F1
#
_cell.length_a   1.000
_cell.length_b   1.000
_cell.length_c   1.000
_cell.angle_alpha   90.00
_cell.angle_beta   90.00
_cell.angle_gamma   90.00
#
_symmetry.space_group_name_H-M   'P 1'
#
loop_
_entity.id
_entity.type
_entity.pdbx_description
1 polymer ?
#
loop_
_entity_poly.entity_id
_entity_poly.type
_entity_poly.pdbx_seq_one_letter_code
_entity_poly.pdbx_strand_id
1 'polypeptide(L)'
;MKADIGEKGKTFHLEVEAEKAKALNGKKLGEELDGSAIDAKLAGFTLKITGLSNSAGFPARSDVEGLGLRRVLLKGGVGMSGKRAKNSKKIRGLRLRKTIRGNTIAKDIAQINLKVVKGSKSLAEILGKPEGKSTEEAKEGKS
;
A
#
# COMPACT_ATOMS: atom_id res chain seq x y z
N MET A 1 -5.89 -1.37 -9.95
CA MET A 1 -5.23 -1.42 -8.62
C MET A 1 -3.74 -1.33 -8.84
N LYS A 2 -3.03 -0.45 -8.13
CA LYS A 2 -1.59 -0.21 -8.33
C LYS A 2 -0.77 -1.03 -7.33
N ALA A 3 0.33 -1.61 -7.77
CA ALA A 3 1.28 -2.34 -6.93
C ALA A 3 2.63 -1.60 -6.96
N ASP A 4 3.06 -1.17 -5.77
CA ASP A 4 4.35 -0.52 -5.57
C ASP A 4 5.29 -1.52 -4.92
N ILE A 5 6.37 -1.88 -5.61
CA ILE A 5 7.32 -2.90 -5.17
C ILE A 5 8.65 -2.25 -4.85
N GLY A 6 9.05 -2.32 -3.58
CA GLY A 6 10.32 -1.79 -3.09
C GLY A 6 11.44 -2.84 -3.11
N GLU A 7 12.57 -2.50 -3.73
CA GLU A 7 13.81 -3.26 -3.70
C GLU A 7 15.02 -2.32 -3.56
N LYS A 8 15.87 -2.56 -2.54
CA LYS A 8 17.16 -1.83 -2.33
C LYS A 8 17.07 -0.30 -2.49
N GLY A 9 15.99 0.30 -1.98
CA GLY A 9 15.77 1.76 -2.02
C GLY A 9 15.16 2.29 -3.32
N LYS A 10 14.88 1.43 -4.29
CA LYS A 10 14.12 1.76 -5.50
C LYS A 10 12.70 1.23 -5.37
N THR A 11 11.74 1.96 -5.94
CA THR A 11 10.34 1.54 -6.03
C THR A 11 9.97 1.37 -7.49
N PHE A 12 9.31 0.27 -7.80
CA PHE A 12 8.78 -0.03 -9.12
C PHE A 12 7.25 -0.02 -9.06
N HIS A 13 6.63 0.65 -10.01
CA HIS A 13 5.18 0.80 -10.09
C HIS A 13 4.63 -0.12 -11.16
N LEU A 14 3.62 -0.91 -10.81
CA LEU A 14 2.94 -1.84 -11.70
C LEU A 14 1.43 -1.67 -11.59
N GLU A 15 0.74 -1.82 -12.71
CA GLU A 15 -0.71 -1.93 -12.73
C GLU A 15 -1.09 -3.41 -12.64
N VAL A 16 -1.89 -3.74 -11.62
CA VAL A 16 -2.38 -5.10 -11.42
C VAL A 16 -3.64 -5.29 -12.23
N GLU A 17 -3.63 -6.31 -13.07
CA GLU A 17 -4.76 -6.74 -13.88
C GLU A 17 -5.94 -7.15 -13.00
N ALA A 18 -7.17 -6.92 -13.48
CA ALA A 18 -8.37 -7.09 -12.67
C ALA A 18 -8.57 -8.52 -12.17
N GLU A 19 -8.15 -9.53 -12.93
CA GLU A 19 -8.23 -10.94 -12.56
C GLU A 19 -7.29 -11.27 -11.39
N LYS A 20 -6.03 -10.81 -11.48
CA LYS A 20 -5.04 -10.98 -10.42
C LYS A 20 -5.42 -10.21 -9.17
N ALA A 21 -5.98 -9.00 -9.31
CA ALA A 21 -6.51 -8.24 -8.19
C ALA A 21 -7.60 -8.99 -7.42
N LYS A 22 -8.46 -9.75 -8.11
CA LYS A 22 -9.47 -10.61 -7.45
C LYS A 22 -8.82 -11.73 -6.66
N ALA A 23 -7.75 -12.34 -7.18
CA ALA A 23 -7.00 -13.41 -6.50
C ALA A 23 -6.25 -12.93 -5.25
N LEU A 24 -5.98 -11.62 -5.13
CA LEU A 24 -5.36 -11.03 -3.94
C LEU A 24 -6.36 -10.71 -2.82
N ASN A 25 -7.67 -10.73 -3.11
CA ASN A 25 -8.69 -10.48 -2.09
C ASN A 25 -8.62 -11.53 -0.97
N GLY A 26 -8.78 -11.08 0.28
CA GLY A 26 -8.71 -11.94 1.46
C GLY A 26 -7.31 -12.09 2.06
N LYS A 27 -6.24 -11.73 1.33
CA LYS A 27 -4.89 -11.66 1.89
C LYS A 27 -4.76 -10.54 2.91
N LYS A 28 -3.85 -10.69 3.88
CA LYS A 28 -3.67 -9.75 4.99
C LYS A 28 -2.37 -8.94 4.88
N LEU A 29 -2.38 -7.78 5.53
CA LEU A 29 -1.19 -6.97 5.75
C LEU A 29 -0.14 -7.78 6.52
N GLY A 30 1.09 -7.82 6.02
CA GLY A 30 2.20 -8.58 6.60
C GLY A 30 2.35 -9.99 6.06
N GLU A 31 1.42 -10.46 5.22
CA GLU A 31 1.50 -11.77 4.55
C GLU A 31 2.50 -11.76 3.39
N GLU A 32 3.09 -12.92 3.13
CA GLU A 32 4.00 -13.15 2.01
C GLU A 32 3.25 -13.84 0.87
N LEU A 33 3.56 -13.45 -0.37
CA LEU A 33 2.94 -13.97 -1.57
C LEU A 33 3.96 -14.09 -2.70
N ASP A 34 3.70 -15.03 -3.60
CA ASP A 34 4.48 -15.16 -4.83
C ASP A 34 4.21 -13.98 -5.76
N GLY A 35 5.28 -13.42 -6.32
CA GLY A 35 5.22 -12.31 -7.26
C GLY A 35 4.40 -12.61 -8.50
N SER A 36 4.29 -13.89 -8.90
CA SER A 36 3.41 -14.36 -9.97
C SER A 36 1.94 -14.00 -9.77
N ALA A 37 1.49 -13.89 -8.51
CA ALA A 37 0.13 -13.46 -8.17
C ALA A 37 -0.14 -11.99 -8.52
N ILE A 38 0.90 -11.19 -8.76
CA ILE A 38 0.80 -9.78 -9.16
C ILE A 38 1.09 -9.65 -10.65
N ASP A 39 2.24 -10.17 -11.09
CA ASP A 39 2.65 -10.14 -12.49
C ASP A 39 3.43 -11.40 -12.84
N ALA A 40 3.24 -11.93 -14.06
CA ALA A 40 3.95 -13.13 -14.50
C ALA A 40 5.47 -12.91 -14.56
N LYS A 41 5.92 -11.67 -14.82
CA LYS A 41 7.34 -11.28 -14.83
C LYS A 41 8.01 -11.41 -13.46
N LEU A 42 7.23 -11.40 -12.40
CA LEU A 42 7.69 -11.51 -11.01
C LEU A 42 7.66 -12.95 -10.48
N ALA A 43 7.51 -13.94 -11.37
CA ALA A 43 7.62 -15.34 -10.99
C ALA A 43 9.00 -15.62 -10.35
N GLY A 44 9.01 -16.34 -9.23
CA GLY A 44 10.22 -16.65 -8.46
C GLY A 44 10.63 -15.58 -7.43
N PHE A 45 9.84 -14.51 -7.26
CA PHE A 45 10.00 -13.55 -6.16
C PHE A 45 9.00 -13.82 -5.05
N THR A 46 9.44 -13.73 -3.80
CA THR A 46 8.58 -13.68 -2.63
C THR A 46 8.43 -12.23 -2.19
N LEU A 47 7.20 -11.73 -2.24
CA LEU A 47 6.83 -10.36 -1.90
C LEU A 47 6.04 -10.33 -0.60
N LYS A 48 6.32 -9.35 0.26
CA LYS A 48 5.58 -9.13 1.50
C LYS A 48 4.69 -7.90 1.39
N ILE A 49 3.42 -8.03 1.76
CA ILE A 49 2.48 -6.91 1.83
C ILE A 49 2.85 -6.05 3.04
N THR A 50 3.24 -4.81 2.80
CA THR A 50 3.67 -3.87 3.86
C THR A 50 2.69 -2.73 4.09
N GLY A 51 1.89 -2.38 3.08
CA GLY A 51 0.94 -1.28 3.15
C GLY A 51 -0.22 -1.49 2.20
N LEU A 52 -1.41 -0.96 2.55
CA LEU A 52 -2.56 -0.87 1.67
C LEU A 52 -3.14 0.54 1.77
N SER A 53 -3.62 1.07 0.65
CA SER A 53 -4.33 2.34 0.59
C SER A 53 -5.70 2.14 -0.06
N ASN A 54 -6.74 2.61 0.62
CA ASN A 54 -8.09 2.66 0.05
C ASN A 54 -8.17 3.75 -1.03
N SER A 55 -9.12 3.63 -1.97
CA SER A 55 -9.49 4.67 -2.94
C SER A 55 -9.75 6.04 -2.30
N ALA A 56 -10.34 6.08 -1.12
CA ALA A 56 -10.55 7.31 -0.35
C ALA A 56 -9.29 7.84 0.38
N GLY A 57 -8.10 7.27 0.14
CA GLY A 57 -6.84 7.67 0.75
C GLY A 57 -6.64 7.23 2.20
N PHE A 58 -7.52 6.37 2.74
CA PHE A 58 -7.35 5.83 4.08
C PHE A 58 -6.31 4.70 4.08
N PRO A 59 -5.27 4.78 4.93
CA PRO A 59 -4.28 3.71 5.05
C PRO A 59 -4.87 2.53 5.83
N ALA A 60 -4.43 1.31 5.47
CA ALA A 60 -4.65 0.12 6.28
C ALA A 60 -3.64 0.01 7.42
N ARG A 61 -4.06 -0.66 8.50
CA ARG A 61 -3.20 -0.89 9.67
C ARG A 61 -3.30 -2.35 10.09
N SER A 62 -2.15 -2.98 10.38
CA SER A 62 -2.03 -4.38 10.81
C SER A 62 -2.96 -4.74 11.96
N ASP A 63 -3.05 -3.84 12.94
CA ASP A 63 -3.75 -4.03 14.21
C ASP A 63 -5.29 -3.96 14.07
N VAL A 64 -5.78 -3.50 12.91
CA VAL A 64 -7.22 -3.33 12.67
C VAL A 64 -7.67 -4.45 11.75
N GLU A 65 -8.36 -5.44 12.31
CA GLU A 65 -8.82 -6.58 11.52
C GLU A 65 -10.02 -6.27 10.63
N GLY A 66 -10.06 -6.94 9.49
CA GLY A 66 -11.22 -7.02 8.60
C GLY A 66 -11.13 -6.16 7.36
N LEU A 67 -12.26 -6.11 6.66
CA LEU A 67 -12.43 -5.48 5.34
C LEU A 67 -13.15 -4.13 5.47
N GLY A 68 -13.08 -3.44 6.61
CA GLY A 68 -13.98 -2.32 6.96
C GLY A 68 -13.30 -0.98 7.25
N LEU A 69 -14.10 0.09 7.12
CA LEU A 69 -13.98 1.39 7.79
C LEU A 69 -14.01 1.27 9.32
N ARG A 70 -12.95 1.60 10.09
CA ARG A 70 -13.04 1.68 11.57
C ARG A 70 -12.47 2.99 12.12
N ARG A 71 -13.19 3.61 13.07
CA ARG A 71 -12.70 4.77 13.85
C ARG A 71 -11.98 4.29 15.10
N VAL A 72 -10.66 4.43 15.11
CA VAL A 72 -9.80 3.97 16.20
C VAL A 72 -9.08 5.14 16.87
N LEU A 73 -8.87 5.04 18.19
CA LEU A 73 -8.08 6.00 18.95
C LEU A 73 -6.60 5.66 18.80
N LEU A 74 -5.85 6.52 18.13
CA LEU A 74 -4.45 6.29 17.81
C LEU A 74 -3.55 7.11 18.71
N LYS A 75 -2.40 6.54 19.09
CA LYS A 75 -1.31 7.23 19.81
C LYS A 75 -0.18 7.68 18.86
N GLY A 76 -0.26 7.29 17.59
CA GLY A 76 0.76 7.51 16.56
C GLY A 76 0.87 6.33 15.57
N GLY A 77 1.82 6.45 14.63
CA GLY A 77 2.12 5.41 13.65
C GLY A 77 1.32 5.55 12.34
N VAL A 78 1.01 4.42 11.71
CA VAL A 78 0.27 4.41 10.44
C VAL A 78 -1.10 5.09 10.62
N GLY A 79 -1.41 6.04 9.73
CA GLY A 79 -2.58 6.91 9.80
C GLY A 79 -2.46 8.12 10.74
N MET A 80 -1.43 8.21 11.59
CA MET A 80 -1.23 9.31 12.54
C MET A 80 0.25 9.70 12.72
N SER A 81 0.62 10.85 12.14
CA SER A 81 1.98 11.42 12.21
C SER A 81 2.39 11.98 13.58
N GLY A 82 1.55 11.85 14.61
CA GLY A 82 1.79 12.41 15.95
C GLY A 82 1.68 13.94 16.02
N LYS A 83 1.12 14.55 14.98
CA LYS A 83 0.91 16.00 14.83
C LYS A 83 -0.59 16.30 14.84
N ARG A 84 -0.99 17.48 15.32
CA ARG A 84 -2.39 17.93 15.29
C ARG A 84 -2.77 18.45 13.90
N ALA A 85 -1.85 19.16 13.26
CA ALA A 85 -1.94 19.65 11.88
C ALA A 85 -0.63 19.39 11.12
N LYS A 86 -0.66 19.47 9.79
CA LYS A 86 0.50 19.16 8.89
C LYS A 86 1.78 19.92 9.29
N ASN A 87 1.62 21.19 9.69
CA ASN A 87 2.73 22.09 10.03
C ASN A 87 3.02 22.21 11.54
N SER A 88 2.40 21.37 12.37
CA SER A 88 2.65 21.39 13.82
C SER A 88 3.82 20.51 14.23
N LYS A 89 4.46 20.83 15.37
CA LYS A 89 5.44 19.95 16.02
C LYS A 89 4.77 18.65 16.46
N LYS A 90 5.54 17.56 16.53
CA LYS A 90 5.06 16.29 17.11
C LYS A 90 4.79 16.51 18.59
N ILE A 91 3.61 16.11 19.04
CA ILE A 91 3.19 16.27 20.43
C ILE A 91 3.29 14.90 21.10
N ARG A 92 4.13 14.82 22.13
CA ARG A 92 4.28 13.59 22.92
C ARG A 92 2.96 13.30 23.65
N GLY A 93 2.48 12.06 23.56
CA GLY A 93 1.23 11.64 24.21
C GLY A 93 -0.05 12.03 23.48
N LEU A 94 0.03 12.68 22.30
CA LEU A 94 -1.16 13.03 21.52
C LEU A 94 -1.91 11.76 21.10
N ARG A 95 -3.22 11.75 21.37
CA ARG A 95 -4.14 10.73 20.91
C ARG A 95 -5.24 11.34 20.06
N LEU A 96 -5.49 10.79 18.87
CA LEU A 96 -6.53 11.25 17.95
C LEU A 96 -7.37 10.07 17.49
N ARG A 97 -8.70 10.24 17.48
CA ARG A 97 -9.58 9.30 16.78
C ARG A 97 -9.49 9.57 15.29
N LYS A 98 -9.11 8.55 14.52
CA LYS A 98 -9.06 8.61 13.05
C LYS A 98 -9.73 7.40 12.44
N THR A 99 -10.26 7.59 11.24
CA THR A 99 -10.76 6.50 10.41
C THR A 99 -9.58 5.82 9.73
N ILE A 100 -9.50 4.50 9.88
CA ILE A 100 -8.47 3.63 9.32
C ILE A 100 -9.13 2.44 8.65
N ARG A 101 -8.51 1.94 7.59
CA ARG A 101 -8.91 0.72 6.89
C ARG A 101 -8.39 -0.52 7.63
N GLY A 102 -9.18 -1.59 7.63
CA GLY A 102 -8.72 -2.88 8.13
C GLY A 102 -7.58 -3.48 7.30
N ASN A 103 -6.94 -4.52 7.85
CA ASN A 103 -5.72 -5.13 7.34
C ASN A 103 -5.92 -6.09 6.16
N THR A 104 -7.17 -6.36 5.74
CA THR A 104 -7.47 -7.37 4.73
C THR A 104 -7.71 -6.72 3.36
N ILE A 105 -7.18 -7.35 2.31
CA ILE A 105 -7.32 -6.89 0.93
C ILE A 105 -8.74 -7.11 0.43
N ALA A 106 -9.30 -6.06 -0.17
CA ALA A 106 -10.63 -6.06 -0.76
C ALA A 106 -10.66 -5.21 -2.04
N LYS A 107 -11.79 -5.26 -2.75
CA LYS A 107 -12.02 -4.58 -4.03
C LYS A 107 -11.88 -3.04 -3.97
N ASP A 108 -12.04 -2.42 -2.81
CA ASP A 108 -11.97 -0.96 -2.64
C ASP A 108 -10.53 -0.42 -2.60
N ILE A 109 -9.53 -1.31 -2.53
CA ILE A 109 -8.13 -0.92 -2.45
C ILE A 109 -7.63 -0.35 -3.77
N ALA A 110 -7.08 0.86 -3.70
CA ALA A 110 -6.47 1.51 -4.84
C ALA A 110 -5.02 1.06 -5.05
N GLN A 111 -4.27 0.87 -3.96
CA GLN A 111 -2.83 0.60 -4.00
C GLN A 111 -2.38 -0.41 -2.93
N ILE A 112 -1.45 -1.30 -3.31
CA ILE A 112 -0.68 -2.16 -2.40
C ILE A 112 0.79 -1.75 -2.43
N ASN A 113 1.40 -1.68 -1.24
CA ASN A 113 2.85 -1.54 -1.08
C ASN A 113 3.48 -2.87 -0.69
N LEU A 114 4.48 -3.29 -1.45
CA LEU A 114 5.13 -4.59 -1.36
C LEU A 114 6.63 -4.41 -1.18
N LYS A 115 7.25 -5.37 -0.52
CA LYS A 115 8.69 -5.44 -0.35
C LYS A 115 9.19 -6.80 -0.81
N VAL A 116 10.30 -6.83 -1.55
CA VAL A 116 10.97 -8.08 -1.91
C VAL A 116 11.60 -8.70 -0.66
N VAL A 117 11.21 -9.94 -0.34
CA VAL A 117 11.80 -10.74 0.74
C VAL A 117 12.87 -11.67 0.17
N LYS A 118 12.54 -12.34 -0.94
CA LYS A 118 13.45 -13.24 -1.66
C LYS A 118 13.25 -13.06 -3.16
N GLY A 119 14.34 -13.13 -3.93
CA GLY A 119 14.32 -13.00 -5.38
C GLY A 119 15.63 -13.49 -5.96
N SER A 120 15.55 -14.12 -7.13
CA SER A 120 16.69 -14.69 -7.84
C SER A 120 17.43 -13.67 -8.72
N LYS A 121 16.73 -12.62 -9.19
CA LYS A 121 17.26 -11.55 -10.04
C LYS A 121 16.93 -10.17 -9.46
N SER A 122 17.50 -9.10 -10.02
CA SER A 122 17.11 -7.74 -9.63
C SER A 122 15.82 -7.31 -10.36
N LEU A 123 14.90 -6.62 -9.69
CA LEU A 123 13.67 -6.12 -10.32
C LEU A 123 13.96 -5.10 -11.42
N ALA A 124 15.07 -4.37 -11.31
CA ALA A 124 15.51 -3.41 -12.32
C ALA A 124 15.78 -4.08 -13.68
N GLU A 125 16.23 -5.34 -13.69
CA GLU A 125 16.45 -6.10 -14.92
C GLU A 125 15.15 -6.60 -15.54
N ILE A 126 14.13 -6.86 -14.71
CA ILE A 126 12.86 -7.48 -15.12
C ILE A 126 11.84 -6.43 -15.56
N LEU A 127 11.77 -5.33 -14.82
CA LEU A 127 10.78 -4.26 -14.99
C LEU A 127 11.36 -3.05 -15.75
N GLY A 128 12.67 -3.02 -15.99
CA GLY A 128 13.36 -1.87 -16.57
C GLY A 128 13.65 -0.77 -15.54
N LYS A 129 13.97 0.44 -16.01
CA LYS A 129 14.20 1.60 -15.12
C LYS A 129 12.95 1.84 -14.25
N PRO A 130 13.12 2.24 -12.98
CA PRO A 130 11.99 2.64 -12.16
C PRO A 130 11.30 3.82 -12.86
N GLU A 131 10.15 3.58 -13.47
CA GLU A 131 9.33 4.64 -14.03
C GLU A 131 8.82 5.49 -12.88
N GLY A 132 9.51 6.58 -12.58
CA GLY A 132 8.97 7.67 -11.79
C GLY A 132 7.85 8.32 -12.59
N LYS A 133 6.62 7.81 -12.47
CA LYS A 133 5.43 8.52 -12.92
C LYS A 133 5.05 9.61 -11.91
N SER A 134 5.75 10.75 -11.97
CA SER A 134 5.08 12.05 -12.06
C SER A 134 4.34 12.04 -13.41
N THR A 135 3.02 12.05 -13.53
CA THR A 135 1.95 13.00 -13.15
C THR A 135 0.62 12.24 -13.43
N GLU A 136 -0.53 12.46 -12.78
CA GLU A 136 -1.50 13.50 -13.11
C GLU A 136 -2.78 13.27 -12.26
N GLU A 137 -3.08 14.15 -11.30
CA GLU A 137 -4.44 14.39 -10.76
C GLU A 137 -4.50 15.89 -10.42
N ALA A 138 -4.59 16.71 -11.47
CA ALA A 138 -5.05 18.08 -11.38
C ALA A 138 -5.97 18.34 -12.57
N LYS A 139 -7.28 18.20 -12.36
CA LYS A 139 -8.39 19.10 -12.79
C LYS A 139 -9.69 18.33 -13.03
N GLU A 140 -10.67 18.55 -12.15
CA GLU A 140 -12.11 18.75 -12.41
C GLU A 140 -12.82 18.81 -11.04
N GLY A 141 -13.67 19.74 -10.64
CA GLY A 141 -14.26 20.99 -11.14
C GLY A 141 -14.87 21.67 -9.87
N LYS A 142 -15.44 22.87 -9.86
CA LYS A 142 -16.37 23.54 -10.76
C LYS A 142 -16.42 25.03 -10.35
N SER A 143 -16.48 25.92 -11.34
CA SER A 143 -17.57 26.89 -11.59
C SER A 143 -17.65 28.07 -10.63
#